data_AF-A0AAW9TZW7-F1
#
_entry.id   AF-A0AAW9TZW7-F1
#
_cell.length_a   1.000
_cell.length_b   1.000
_cell.length_c   1.000
_cell.angle_alpha   90.00
_cell.angle_beta   90.00
_cell.angle_gamma   90.00
#
_symmetry.space_group_name_H-M   'P 1'
#
loop_
_entity.id
_entity.type
_entity.pdbx_description
1 polymer ?
#
loop_
_entity_poly.entity_id
_entity_poly.type
_entity_poly.pdbx_seq_one_letter_code
_entity_poly.pdbx_strand_id
1 'polypeptide(L)'
;MERDAGGTRMRLSLIPLEVQPDWRCQQMITRTGGCLCGALRYEVSGEPLRVGLCHCADCRKESGSSFVTFAVWPTRAFKSSGEVKIFAGRGFCPDCGSRLFNPGEEETEIRVGSLDDAPAALNPQYEIWVVRRESWLPPLPVPQYPGDRSSG
;
A
#
# COMPACT_ATOMS: atom_id res chain seq x y z
N MET A 1 29.59 56.75 -22.72
CA MET A 1 30.92 56.18 -22.45
C MET A 1 31.06 56.08 -20.94
N GLU A 2 30.28 55.18 -20.35
CA GLU A 2 30.70 53.81 -19.98
C GLU A 2 31.68 53.87 -18.81
N ARG A 3 31.10 53.65 -17.62
CA ARG A 3 31.79 53.36 -16.38
C ARG A 3 32.03 51.87 -16.34
N ASP A 4 33.30 51.47 -16.35
CA ASP A 4 33.70 50.13 -15.92
C ASP A 4 33.45 49.98 -14.42
N ALA A 5 32.74 48.93 -14.04
CA ALA A 5 32.76 48.39 -12.70
C ALA A 5 32.76 46.87 -12.80
N GLY A 6 33.93 46.27 -12.53
CA GLY A 6 34.12 44.84 -12.47
C GLY A 6 33.14 44.19 -11.50
N GLY A 7 32.35 43.25 -12.02
CA GLY A 7 31.47 42.41 -11.23
C GLY A 7 31.69 40.95 -11.62
N THR A 8 32.44 40.23 -10.78
CA THR A 8 32.59 38.77 -10.89
C THR A 8 31.21 38.11 -10.83
N ARG A 9 30.75 37.53 -11.94
CA ARG A 9 29.51 36.74 -11.99
C ARG A 9 29.74 35.41 -11.28
N MET A 10 29.38 35.30 -10.00
CA MET A 10 29.16 34.02 -9.35
C MET A 10 27.94 33.35 -10.00
N ARG A 11 28.17 32.22 -10.68
CA ARG A 11 27.08 31.32 -11.09
C ARG A 11 26.51 30.68 -9.83
N LEU A 12 25.36 31.16 -9.37
CA LEU A 12 24.53 30.45 -8.41
C LEU A 12 23.98 29.21 -9.11
N SER A 13 24.65 28.08 -8.91
CA SER A 13 24.08 26.76 -9.18
C SER A 13 22.91 26.55 -8.23
N LEU A 14 21.68 26.63 -8.75
CA LEU A 14 20.48 26.19 -8.07
C LEU A 14 20.57 24.67 -7.90
N ILE A 15 21.02 24.23 -6.73
CA ILE A 15 20.89 22.84 -6.30
C ILE A 15 19.40 22.68 -5.95
N PRO A 16 18.63 21.80 -6.61
CA PRO A 16 17.28 21.50 -6.18
C PRO A 16 17.38 20.88 -4.78
N LEU A 17 16.76 21.51 -3.78
CA LEU A 17 16.53 20.93 -2.47
C LEU A 17 15.63 19.71 -2.68
N GLU A 18 16.23 18.53 -2.79
CA GLU A 18 15.54 17.28 -2.51
C GLU A 18 15.09 17.34 -1.05
N VAL A 19 13.79 17.59 -0.85
CA VAL A 19 13.14 17.51 0.46
C VAL A 19 13.19 16.03 0.87
N GLN A 20 14.25 15.65 1.56
CA GLN A 20 14.33 14.38 2.27
C GLN A 20 13.22 14.41 3.34
N PRO A 21 12.21 13.53 3.30
CA PRO A 21 11.17 13.52 4.32
C PRO A 21 11.84 13.30 5.67
N ASP A 22 11.56 14.17 6.63
CA ASP A 22 12.03 13.97 7.98
C ASP A 22 11.45 12.65 8.51
N TRP A 23 12.31 11.74 8.95
CA TRP A 23 11.90 10.44 9.50
C TRP A 23 10.91 10.56 10.68
N ARG A 24 10.82 11.75 11.31
CA ARG A 24 9.89 12.08 12.38
C ARG A 24 8.44 12.24 11.90
N CYS A 25 8.18 12.74 10.69
CA CYS A 25 6.82 12.81 10.14
C CYS A 25 6.28 11.45 9.69
N GLN A 26 7.15 10.54 9.22
CA GLN A 26 6.74 9.19 8.82
C GLN A 26 6.22 8.34 9.99
N GLN A 27 6.56 8.68 11.23
CA GLN A 27 6.05 8.00 12.43
C GLN A 27 4.66 8.47 12.87
N MET A 28 4.10 9.55 12.29
CA MET A 28 2.80 10.11 12.73
C MET A 28 1.61 9.69 11.87
N ILE A 29 1.82 8.96 10.77
CA ILE A 29 0.72 8.54 9.89
C ILE A 29 0.09 7.28 10.48
N THR A 30 -1.17 7.37 10.91
CA THR A 30 -1.96 6.20 11.32
C THR A 30 -3.17 6.09 10.41
N ARG A 31 -3.43 4.88 9.92
CA ARG A 31 -4.62 4.56 9.13
C ARG A 31 -5.43 3.52 9.87
N THR A 32 -6.74 3.69 9.89
CA THR A 32 -7.67 2.75 10.50
C THR A 32 -8.49 2.04 9.44
N GLY A 33 -8.99 0.86 9.80
CA GLY A 33 -9.93 0.12 8.98
C GLY A 33 -10.72 -0.87 9.81
N GLY A 34 -11.61 -1.58 9.14
CA GLY A 34 -12.45 -2.57 9.80
C GLY A 34 -13.36 -3.31 8.86
N CYS A 35 -14.08 -4.27 9.43
CA CYS A 35 -15.12 -4.98 8.72
C CYS A 35 -16.40 -4.15 8.58
N LEU A 36 -17.28 -4.61 7.67
CA LEU A 36 -18.54 -3.94 7.37
C LEU A 36 -19.45 -3.79 8.60
N CYS A 37 -19.48 -4.78 9.50
CA CYS A 37 -20.29 -4.70 10.72
C CYS A 37 -19.62 -3.93 11.87
N GLY A 38 -18.36 -3.52 11.73
CA GLY A 38 -17.61 -2.79 12.76
C GLY A 38 -17.07 -3.62 13.92
N ALA A 39 -17.40 -4.92 14.02
CA ALA A 39 -16.97 -5.79 15.13
C ALA A 39 -15.45 -6.07 15.15
N LEU A 40 -14.81 -6.07 13.97
CA LEU A 40 -13.36 -6.24 13.81
C LEU A 40 -12.76 -4.93 13.26
N ARG A 41 -11.84 -4.35 14.02
CA ARG A 41 -11.15 -3.09 13.72
C ARG A 41 -9.64 -3.28 13.73
N TYR A 42 -8.92 -2.45 12.99
CA TYR A 42 -7.47 -2.45 12.99
C TYR A 42 -6.89 -1.05 12.75
N GLU A 43 -5.63 -0.89 13.13
CA GLU A 43 -4.80 0.27 12.83
C GLU A 43 -3.46 -0.18 12.22
N VAL A 44 -2.94 0.62 11.30
CA VAL A 44 -1.56 0.52 10.80
C VAL A 44 -0.86 1.87 10.89
N SER A 45 0.41 1.86 11.32
CA SER A 45 1.22 3.07 11.49
C SER A 45 2.36 3.15 10.48
N GLY A 46 2.68 4.38 10.06
CA GLY A 46 3.68 4.70 9.05
C GLY A 46 3.27 4.36 7.63
N GLU A 47 4.22 4.46 6.71
CA GLU A 47 4.00 4.08 5.31
C GLU A 47 4.12 2.56 5.10
N PRO A 48 3.37 1.99 4.15
CA PRO A 48 3.53 0.58 3.81
C PRO A 48 4.90 0.36 3.16
N LEU A 49 5.42 -0.85 3.33
CA LEU A 49 6.60 -1.34 2.62
C LEU A 49 6.35 -1.42 1.12
N ARG A 50 5.11 -1.70 0.72
CA ARG A 50 4.70 -1.85 -0.67
C ARG A 50 3.18 -1.85 -0.83
N VAL A 51 2.71 -1.41 -2.00
CA VAL A 51 1.31 -1.47 -2.42
C VAL A 51 1.22 -2.14 -3.79
N GLY A 52 0.27 -3.04 -4.00
CA GLY A 52 0.13 -3.74 -5.27
C GLY A 52 -1.28 -4.22 -5.58
N LEU A 53 -1.47 -4.68 -6.82
CA LEU A 53 -2.66 -5.41 -7.24
C LEU A 53 -2.35 -6.89 -7.42
N CYS A 54 -3.23 -7.76 -6.96
CA CYS A 54 -3.14 -9.20 -7.18
C CYS A 54 -4.34 -9.72 -7.98
N HIS A 55 -4.05 -10.40 -9.09
CA HIS A 55 -5.05 -10.97 -10.00
C HIS A 55 -5.24 -12.48 -9.82
N CYS A 56 -4.64 -13.08 -8.79
CA CYS A 56 -4.72 -14.52 -8.59
C CYS A 56 -6.16 -14.99 -8.30
N ALA A 57 -6.44 -16.26 -8.59
CA ALA A 57 -7.79 -16.81 -8.42
C ALA A 57 -8.27 -16.75 -6.96
N ASP A 58 -7.37 -16.92 -5.99
CA ASP A 58 -7.73 -16.90 -4.57
C ASP A 58 -8.12 -15.49 -4.11
N CYS A 59 -7.34 -14.46 -4.50
CA CYS A 59 -7.66 -13.07 -4.23
C CYS A 59 -9.00 -12.67 -4.86
N ARG A 60 -9.30 -13.16 -6.06
CA ARG A 60 -10.60 -12.95 -6.71
C ARG A 60 -11.74 -13.64 -5.97
N LYS A 61 -11.59 -14.92 -5.64
CA LYS A 61 -12.61 -15.72 -4.98
C LYS A 61 -12.94 -15.23 -3.57
N GLU A 62 -11.94 -14.79 -2.81
CA GLU A 62 -12.17 -14.36 -1.44
C GLU A 62 -12.80 -12.97 -1.36
N SER A 63 -12.52 -12.09 -2.33
CA SER A 63 -12.97 -10.70 -2.31
C SER A 63 -14.24 -10.47 -3.12
N GLY A 64 -14.54 -11.36 -4.06
CA GLY A 64 -15.58 -11.14 -5.08
C GLY A 64 -15.20 -10.09 -6.13
N SER A 65 -14.01 -9.50 -6.05
CA SER A 65 -13.50 -8.50 -7.00
C SER A 65 -12.68 -9.15 -8.12
N SER A 66 -12.51 -8.44 -9.24
CA SER A 66 -11.64 -8.87 -10.35
C SER A 66 -10.16 -8.92 -9.96
N PHE A 67 -9.78 -8.18 -8.92
CA PHE A 67 -8.45 -8.17 -8.31
C PHE A 67 -8.54 -7.64 -6.88
N VAL A 68 -7.48 -7.83 -6.09
CA VAL A 68 -7.35 -7.19 -4.79
C VAL A 68 -6.24 -6.15 -4.83
N THR A 69 -6.56 -4.94 -4.35
CA THR A 69 -5.55 -3.96 -3.94
C THR A 69 -5.10 -4.28 -2.53
N PHE A 70 -3.80 -4.47 -2.34
CA PHE A 70 -3.21 -4.78 -1.05
C PHE A 70 -2.04 -3.85 -0.74
N ALA A 71 -1.79 -3.63 0.55
CA ALA A 71 -0.67 -2.86 1.04
C ALA A 71 -0.06 -3.59 2.25
N VAL A 72 1.27 -3.60 2.35
CA VAL A 72 1.98 -4.42 3.34
C VAL A 72 2.68 -3.52 4.34
N TRP A 73 2.48 -3.76 5.63
CA TRP A 73 3.22 -3.12 6.72
C TRP A 73 4.07 -4.14 7.48
N PRO A 74 5.12 -3.71 8.18
CA PRO A 74 5.74 -4.54 9.20
C PRO A 74 4.68 -4.95 10.24
N THR A 75 4.66 -6.21 10.69
CA THR A 75 3.69 -6.69 11.69
C THR A 75 3.71 -5.86 12.97
N ARG A 76 4.88 -5.36 13.38
CA ARG A 76 5.04 -4.45 14.52
C ARG A 76 4.27 -3.13 14.41
N ALA A 77 3.89 -2.73 13.19
CA ALA A 77 3.15 -1.50 12.91
C ALA A 77 1.63 -1.74 12.77
N PHE A 78 1.18 -2.99 12.93
CA PHE A 78 -0.22 -3.39 12.83
C PHE A 78 -0.78 -3.78 14.20
N LYS A 79 -2.01 -3.35 14.49
CA LYS A 79 -2.79 -3.85 15.62
C LYS A 79 -4.24 -4.07 15.20
N SER A 80 -4.89 -5.05 15.80
CA SER A 80 -6.32 -5.29 15.59
C SER A 80 -7.04 -5.61 16.90
N SER A 81 -8.36 -5.37 16.89
CA SER A 81 -9.26 -5.65 18.01
C SER A 81 -10.57 -6.24 17.48
N GLY A 82 -11.11 -7.21 18.22
CA GLY A 82 -12.27 -8.00 17.79
C GLY A 82 -11.86 -9.41 17.37
N GLU A 83 -12.84 -10.27 17.14
CA GLU A 83 -12.58 -11.64 16.72
C GLU A 83 -12.16 -11.70 15.25
N VAL A 84 -11.06 -12.40 14.98
CA VAL A 84 -10.60 -12.70 13.63
C VAL A 84 -10.55 -14.19 13.41
N LYS A 85 -11.10 -14.64 12.28
CA LYS A 85 -10.92 -16.02 11.80
C LYS A 85 -9.94 -16.03 10.65
N ILE A 86 -9.02 -17.01 10.66
CA ILE A 86 -8.02 -17.19 9.60
C ILE A 86 -8.40 -18.39 8.74
N PHE A 87 -8.41 -18.21 7.42
CA PHE A 87 -8.54 -19.30 6.46
C PHE A 87 -7.42 -19.17 5.42
N ALA A 88 -6.58 -20.21 5.29
CA ALA A 88 -5.43 -20.22 4.38
C ALA A 88 -4.52 -18.97 4.52
N GLY A 89 -4.26 -18.53 5.76
CA GLY A 89 -3.45 -17.34 6.07
C GLY A 89 -4.19 -16.01 5.91
N ARG A 90 -5.48 -16.02 5.56
CA ARG A 90 -6.26 -14.81 5.25
C ARG A 90 -7.30 -14.55 6.32
N GLY A 91 -7.20 -13.41 6.98
CA GLY A 91 -8.06 -12.98 8.08
C GLY A 91 -9.35 -12.34 7.61
N PHE A 92 -10.45 -12.72 8.27
CA PHE A 92 -11.78 -12.19 8.03
C PHE A 92 -12.58 -12.07 9.32
N CYS A 93 -13.59 -11.19 9.28
CA CYS A 93 -14.57 -11.07 10.35
C CYS A 93 -15.57 -12.25 10.29
N PRO A 94 -15.72 -13.04 11.37
CA PRO A 94 -16.66 -14.17 11.36
C PRO A 94 -18.13 -13.74 11.25
N ASP A 95 -18.47 -12.52 11.68
CA ASP A 95 -19.86 -12.05 11.74
C ASP A 95 -20.39 -11.59 10.39
N CYS A 96 -19.56 -10.92 9.58
CA CYS A 96 -19.99 -10.35 8.29
C CYS A 96 -19.18 -10.84 7.08
N GLY A 97 -18.15 -11.65 7.29
CA GLY A 97 -17.34 -12.23 6.21
C GLY A 97 -16.33 -11.28 5.56
N SER A 98 -16.25 -10.00 5.96
CA SER A 98 -15.28 -9.06 5.37
C SER A 98 -13.84 -9.55 5.52
N ARG A 99 -13.12 -9.60 4.40
CA ARG A 99 -11.67 -9.87 4.34
C ARG A 99 -10.90 -8.58 4.62
N LEU A 100 -10.01 -8.59 5.60
CA LEU A 100 -9.35 -7.37 6.08
C LEU A 100 -7.84 -7.41 5.93
N PHE A 101 -7.20 -8.50 6.35
CA PHE A 101 -5.75 -8.59 6.39
C PHE A 101 -5.27 -10.04 6.38
N ASN A 102 -4.06 -10.29 5.90
CA ASN A 102 -3.35 -11.56 6.04
C ASN A 102 -2.21 -11.33 7.04
N PRO A 103 -2.32 -11.83 8.27
CA PRO A 103 -1.26 -11.67 9.25
C PRO A 103 -0.05 -12.56 8.90
N GLY A 104 1.15 -12.04 9.09
CA GLY A 104 2.40 -12.78 9.02
C GLY A 104 3.31 -12.43 10.20
N GLU A 105 4.40 -13.18 10.37
CA GLU A 105 5.32 -12.96 11.49
C GLU A 105 6.06 -11.61 11.37
N GLU A 106 6.55 -11.30 10.18
CA GLU A 106 7.30 -10.07 9.91
C GLU A 106 6.47 -8.98 9.23
N GLU A 107 5.52 -9.39 8.39
CA GLU A 107 4.72 -8.50 7.55
C GLU A 107 3.23 -8.87 7.61
N THR A 108 2.38 -7.85 7.68
CA THR A 108 0.93 -7.98 7.58
C THR A 108 0.47 -7.32 6.29
N GLU A 109 -0.24 -8.07 5.45
CA GLU A 109 -0.89 -7.55 4.25
C GLU A 109 -2.30 -7.05 4.60
N ILE A 110 -2.60 -5.81 4.26
CA ILE A 110 -3.92 -5.18 4.43
C ILE A 110 -4.66 -5.17 3.10
N ARG A 111 -5.95 -5.54 3.12
CA ARG A 111 -6.88 -5.30 2.02
C ARG A 111 -7.23 -3.83 2.02
N VAL A 112 -6.70 -3.09 1.05
CA VAL A 112 -6.79 -1.61 1.02
C VAL A 112 -8.25 -1.13 1.02
N GLY A 113 -9.17 -1.88 0.40
CA GLY A 113 -10.60 -1.58 0.40
C GLY A 113 -11.31 -1.70 1.76
N SER A 114 -10.61 -2.14 2.81
CA SER A 114 -11.15 -2.21 4.18
C SER A 114 -10.70 -1.07 5.09
N LEU A 115 -9.94 -0.09 4.56
CA LEU A 115 -9.60 1.14 5.27
C LEU A 115 -10.82 2.06 5.35
N ASP A 116 -10.94 2.83 6.43
CA ASP A 116 -12.07 3.75 6.63
C ASP A 116 -12.00 4.95 5.66
N ASP A 117 -10.79 5.50 5.47
CA ASP A 117 -10.54 6.62 4.57
C ASP A 117 -10.12 6.14 3.19
N ALA A 118 -10.57 6.87 2.17
CA ALA A 118 -10.22 6.60 0.78
C ALA A 118 -8.68 6.61 0.63
N PRO A 119 -8.08 5.57 0.02
CA PRO A 119 -6.65 5.33 0.04
C PRO A 119 -5.89 6.18 -0.98
N ALA A 120 -6.19 7.48 -1.11
CA ALA A 120 -5.63 8.35 -2.14
C ALA A 120 -4.09 8.40 -2.16
N ALA A 121 -3.44 8.06 -1.03
CA ALA A 121 -1.99 7.98 -0.90
C ALA A 121 -1.40 6.57 -1.18
N LEU A 122 -2.21 5.52 -1.33
CA LEU A 122 -1.76 4.13 -1.48
C LEU A 122 -1.88 3.69 -2.95
N ASN A 123 -1.08 4.32 -3.81
CA ASN A 123 -1.03 3.97 -5.23
C ASN A 123 -0.31 2.63 -5.43
N PRO A 124 -0.87 1.67 -6.19
CA PRO A 124 -0.17 0.43 -6.54
C PRO A 124 1.16 0.73 -7.23
N GLN A 125 2.20 0.04 -6.79
CA GLN A 125 3.56 0.15 -7.32
C GLN A 125 3.91 -1.03 -8.23
N TYR A 126 3.07 -2.07 -8.25
CA TYR A 126 3.23 -3.26 -9.08
C TYR A 126 1.95 -4.09 -9.13
N GLU A 127 1.90 -5.01 -10.09
CA GLU A 127 0.84 -6.00 -10.22
C GLU A 127 1.42 -7.42 -10.28
N ILE A 128 0.82 -8.36 -9.55
CA ILE A 128 1.21 -9.78 -9.55
C ILE A 128 0.10 -10.66 -10.10
N TRP A 129 0.49 -11.85 -10.57
CA TRP A 129 -0.40 -12.83 -11.19
C TRP A 129 -1.16 -12.30 -12.43
N VAL A 130 -0.53 -11.39 -13.19
CA VAL A 130 -1.20 -10.69 -14.31
C VAL A 130 -1.65 -11.63 -15.44
N VAL A 131 -1.12 -12.86 -15.48
CA VAL A 131 -1.59 -13.92 -16.39
C VAL A 131 -3.07 -14.29 -16.17
N ARG A 132 -3.65 -13.92 -15.02
CA ARG A 132 -5.06 -14.15 -14.67
C ARG A 132 -5.89 -12.86 -14.69
N ARG A 133 -5.34 -11.74 -15.17
CA ARG A 133 -6.08 -10.49 -15.31
C ARG A 133 -7.23 -10.69 -16.29
N GLU A 134 -8.38 -10.10 -15.95
CA GLU A 134 -9.51 -9.99 -16.86
C GLU A 134 -9.15 -9.18 -18.12
N SER A 135 -9.53 -9.67 -19.29
CA SER A 135 -9.11 -9.09 -20.59
C SER A 135 -9.62 -7.67 -20.83
N TRP A 136 -10.71 -7.28 -20.17
CA TRP A 136 -11.28 -5.94 -20.27
C TRP A 136 -10.59 -4.91 -19.35
N LEU A 137 -9.78 -5.36 -18.39
CA LEU A 137 -9.08 -4.48 -17.46
C LEU A 137 -7.69 -4.12 -18.01
N PRO A 138 -7.40 -2.84 -18.30
CA PRO A 138 -6.07 -2.46 -18.75
C PRO A 138 -5.02 -2.56 -17.62
N PRO A 139 -3.74 -2.85 -17.95
CA PRO A 139 -2.64 -2.73 -16.99
C PRO A 139 -2.49 -1.30 -16.48
N LEU A 140 -2.07 -1.16 -15.21
CA LEU A 140 -1.47 0.08 -14.74
C LEU A 140 -0.04 0.24 -15.31
N PRO A 141 0.47 1.48 -15.45
CA PRO A 141 1.83 1.73 -15.93
C PRO A 141 2.88 1.49 -14.83
N VAL A 142 2.86 0.30 -14.24
CA VAL A 142 3.75 -0.16 -13.16
C VAL A 142 4.30 -1.55 -13.50
N PRO A 143 5.37 -2.03 -12.84
CA PRO A 143 5.87 -3.39 -13.04
C PRO A 143 4.79 -4.47 -12.97
N GLN A 144 4.89 -5.44 -13.88
CA GLN A 144 3.90 -6.49 -14.12
C GLN A 144 4.56 -7.86 -13.95
N TYR A 145 4.05 -8.69 -13.04
CA TYR A 145 4.61 -10.01 -12.74
C TYR A 145 3.62 -11.13 -13.07
N PRO A 146 4.05 -12.17 -13.81
CA PRO A 146 3.15 -13.26 -14.20
C PRO A 146 2.72 -14.16 -13.04
N GLY A 147 3.48 -14.20 -11.95
CA GLY A 147 3.18 -14.92 -10.71
C GLY A 147 3.50 -14.06 -9.49
N ASP A 148 3.94 -14.69 -8.40
CA ASP A 148 4.45 -13.98 -7.23
C ASP A 148 5.63 -13.09 -7.59
N ARG A 149 5.81 -12.01 -6.83
CA ARG A 149 7.00 -11.17 -6.95
C ARG A 149 8.18 -11.98 -6.40
N SER A 150 9.11 -12.38 -7.26
CA SER A 150 10.37 -12.96 -6.83
C SER A 150 11.02 -12.03 -5.80
N SER A 151 11.40 -12.58 -4.64
CA SER A 151 12.23 -11.88 -3.66
C SER A 151 13.50 -11.45 -4.40
N GLY A 152 13.63 -10.14 -4.64
CA GLY A 152 14.91 -9.55 -5.00
C GLY A 152 15.81 -9.51 -3.78
#